data_AF-A0A960CRE7-F1
#
_entry.id   AF-A0A960CRE7-F1
#
_cell.length_a   1.000
_cell.length_b   1.000
_cell.length_c   1.000
_cell.angle_alpha   90.00
_cell.angle_beta   90.00
_cell.angle_gamma   90.00
#
_symmetry.space_group_name_H-M   'P 1'
#
loop_
_entity.id
_entity.type
_entity.pdbx_description
1 polymer ?
#
loop_
_entity_poly.entity_id
_entity_poly.type
_entity_poly.pdbx_seq_one_letter_code
_entity_poly.pdbx_strand_id
1 'polypeptide(L)'
;GVLKEAARKVIPHEVIDRPKGYFPVPALTHLQGPYLDLVRDAVTGDAARARGLFRPEAVDALLADPNGRLTPLRGNELWQIAVLELWLQRQGITGPAA
;
A
#
# COMPACT_ATOMS: atom_id res chain seq x y z
N GLY A 1 -21.00 21.70 1.25
CA GLY A 1 -21.05 20.64 2.28
C GLY A 1 -20.66 21.25 3.61
N VAL A 2 -21.25 20.84 4.73
CA VAL A 2 -21.19 21.58 6.01
C VAL A 2 -19.76 21.96 6.43
N LEU A 3 -18.80 21.03 6.32
CA LEU A 3 -17.39 21.31 6.62
C LEU A 3 -16.77 22.36 5.69
N LYS A 4 -17.10 22.35 4.39
CA LYS A 4 -16.64 23.35 3.44
C LYS A 4 -17.24 24.73 3.73
N GLU A 5 -18.55 24.82 4.02
CA GLU A 5 -19.22 26.10 4.34
C GLU A 5 -18.59 26.79 5.56
N ALA A 6 -18.33 26.02 6.63
CA ALA A 6 -17.70 26.55 7.82
C ALA A 6 -16.28 27.05 7.55
N ALA A 7 -15.50 26.30 6.75
CA ALA A 7 -14.10 26.60 6.47
C ALA A 7 -13.88 27.76 5.47
N ARG A 8 -14.88 28.18 4.68
CA ARG A 8 -14.78 29.35 3.79
C ARG A 8 -14.46 30.67 4.49
N LYS A 9 -14.69 30.74 5.81
CA LYS A 9 -14.32 31.91 6.61
C LYS A 9 -12.81 32.09 6.78
N VAL A 10 -12.02 31.03 6.57
CA VAL A 10 -10.58 31.00 6.88
C VAL A 10 -9.71 30.36 5.78
N ILE A 11 -10.30 29.69 4.79
CA ILE A 11 -9.58 29.09 3.64
C ILE A 11 -9.97 29.83 2.35
N PRO A 12 -9.01 30.23 1.50
CA PRO A 12 -9.31 30.86 0.21
C PRO A 12 -10.20 30.00 -0.70
N HIS A 13 -11.07 30.66 -1.46
CA HIS A 13 -12.06 29.99 -2.33
C HIS A 13 -11.41 29.10 -3.38
N GLU A 14 -10.29 29.53 -3.95
CA GLU A 14 -9.50 28.78 -4.92
C GLU A 14 -8.94 27.47 -4.36
N VAL A 15 -8.75 27.36 -3.04
CA VAL A 15 -8.29 26.14 -2.37
C VAL A 15 -9.46 25.24 -2.02
N ILE A 16 -10.52 25.79 -1.41
CA ILE A 16 -11.64 24.99 -0.89
C ILE A 16 -12.59 24.47 -1.97
N ASP A 17 -12.71 25.21 -3.07
CA ASP A 17 -13.59 24.88 -4.20
C ASP A 17 -12.84 24.16 -5.33
N ARG A 18 -11.51 23.95 -5.19
CA ARG A 18 -10.73 23.11 -6.11
C ARG A 18 -11.37 21.70 -6.24
N PRO A 19 -11.39 21.12 -7.46
CA PRO A 19 -11.76 19.73 -7.66
C PRO A 19 -10.93 18.79 -6.78
N LYS A 20 -11.53 17.67 -6.34
CA LYS A 20 -10.81 16.64 -5.58
C LYS A 20 -9.62 16.15 -6.39
N GLY A 21 -8.42 16.39 -5.86
CA GLY A 21 -7.18 15.85 -6.41
C GLY A 21 -6.87 14.48 -5.84
N TYR A 22 -6.24 13.63 -6.63
CA TYR A 22 -5.57 12.45 -6.10
C TYR A 22 -4.28 12.87 -5.38
N PHE A 23 -3.84 12.07 -4.41
CA PHE A 23 -2.59 12.29 -3.69
C PHE A 23 -1.56 11.25 -4.15
N PRO A 24 -0.64 11.59 -5.08
CA PRO A 24 0.40 10.64 -5.50
C PRO A 24 1.31 10.34 -4.31
N VAL A 25 1.61 9.05 -4.13
CA VAL A 25 2.67 8.62 -3.19
C VAL A 25 3.70 7.82 -3.99
N PRO A 26 4.64 8.48 -4.70
CA PRO A 26 5.53 7.82 -5.67
C PRO A 26 6.35 6.68 -5.07
N ALA A 27 6.72 6.80 -3.79
CA ALA A 27 7.48 5.78 -3.06
C ALA A 27 6.74 4.43 -2.93
N LEU A 28 5.41 4.42 -3.06
CA LEU A 28 4.59 3.20 -3.01
C LEU A 28 4.29 2.65 -4.42
N THR A 29 4.57 3.42 -5.46
CA THR A 29 4.50 2.97 -6.86
C THR A 29 5.84 2.40 -7.31
N HIS A 30 6.94 3.04 -6.93
CA HIS A 30 8.30 2.59 -7.22
C HIS A 30 9.01 2.31 -5.89
N LEU A 31 9.01 1.04 -5.49
CA LEU A 31 9.57 0.57 -4.23
C LEU A 31 11.10 0.57 -4.32
N GLN A 32 11.73 1.26 -3.36
CA GLN A 32 13.19 1.33 -3.24
C GLN A 32 13.60 1.63 -1.79
N GLY A 33 14.84 1.27 -1.46
CA GLY A 33 15.43 1.49 -0.14
C GLY A 33 14.52 1.01 0.99
N PRO A 34 14.29 1.81 2.04
CA PRO A 34 13.61 1.36 3.26
C PRO A 34 12.17 0.88 3.03
N TYR A 35 11.50 1.35 1.98
CA TYR A 35 10.14 0.89 1.65
C TYR A 35 10.15 -0.49 1.00
N LEU A 36 11.14 -0.77 0.14
CA LEU A 36 11.30 -2.11 -0.42
C LEU A 36 11.71 -3.11 0.67
N ASP A 37 12.57 -2.69 1.60
CA ASP A 37 12.98 -3.51 2.74
C ASP A 37 11.77 -3.85 3.63
N LEU A 38 10.97 -2.84 4.01
CA LEU A 38 9.73 -3.05 4.76
C LEU A 38 8.79 -4.03 4.06
N VAL A 39 8.63 -3.88 2.74
CA VAL A 39 7.76 -4.73 1.93
C VAL A 39 8.28 -6.16 1.88
N ARG A 40 9.59 -6.35 1.68
CA ARG A 40 10.25 -7.64 1.69
C ARG A 40 10.05 -8.35 3.03
N ASP A 41 10.29 -7.65 4.13
CA ASP A 41 10.13 -8.19 5.48
C ASP A 41 8.67 -8.60 5.74
N ALA A 42 7.71 -7.76 5.34
CA ALA A 42 6.30 -8.04 5.52
C ALA A 42 5.90 -9.36 4.85
N VAL A 43 6.25 -9.54 3.57
CA VAL A 43 5.77 -10.69 2.78
C VAL A 43 6.61 -11.97 2.94
N THR A 44 7.84 -11.85 3.46
CA THR A 44 8.73 -13.01 3.68
C THR A 44 8.86 -13.42 5.15
N GLY A 45 8.31 -12.63 6.08
CA GLY A 45 8.33 -12.93 7.50
C GLY A 45 7.60 -14.23 7.86
N ASP A 46 7.95 -14.80 9.00
CA ASP A 46 7.42 -16.10 9.46
C ASP A 46 5.88 -16.07 9.60
N ALA A 47 5.31 -14.95 10.03
CA ALA A 47 3.86 -14.78 10.12
C ALA A 47 3.18 -14.90 8.75
N ALA A 48 3.76 -14.31 7.71
CA ALA A 48 3.25 -14.38 6.34
C ALA A 48 3.34 -15.79 5.77
N ARG A 49 4.50 -16.46 5.99
CA ARG A 49 4.74 -17.84 5.55
C ARG A 49 3.82 -18.84 6.24
N ALA A 50 3.68 -18.75 7.57
CA ALA A 50 2.80 -19.62 8.35
C ALA A 50 1.32 -19.44 7.96
N ARG A 51 0.95 -18.25 7.49
CA ARG A 51 -0.40 -17.97 7.03
C ARG A 51 -0.70 -18.58 5.67
N GLY A 52 0.28 -18.60 4.77
CA GLY A 52 0.12 -19.23 3.46
C GLY A 52 -0.92 -18.56 2.54
N LEU A 53 -1.20 -17.26 2.71
CA LEU A 53 -2.15 -16.52 1.86
C LEU A 53 -1.68 -16.41 0.40
N PHE A 54 -0.37 -16.32 0.19
CA PHE A 54 0.22 -16.10 -1.13
C PHE A 54 1.06 -17.30 -1.54
N ARG A 55 1.02 -17.62 -2.83
CA ARG A 55 1.91 -18.62 -3.42
C ARG A 55 3.37 -18.12 -3.33
N PRO A 56 4.29 -18.87 -2.71
CA PRO A 56 5.69 -18.44 -2.56
C PRO A 56 6.33 -18.02 -3.89
N GLU A 57 6.07 -18.77 -4.96
CA GLU A 57 6.67 -18.52 -6.27
C GLU A 57 6.18 -17.20 -6.88
N ALA A 58 4.94 -16.79 -6.58
CA ALA A 58 4.41 -15.51 -7.02
C ALA A 58 5.02 -14.34 -6.24
N VAL A 59 5.25 -14.52 -4.94
CA VAL A 59 5.93 -13.53 -4.10
C VAL A 59 7.38 -13.38 -4.54
N ASP A 60 8.08 -14.48 -4.79
CA ASP A 60 9.47 -14.48 -5.25
C ASP A 60 9.60 -13.78 -6.61
N ALA A 61 8.69 -14.05 -7.56
CA ALA A 61 8.67 -13.38 -8.85
C ALA A 61 8.47 -11.86 -8.71
N LEU A 62 7.56 -11.43 -7.83
CA LEU A 62 7.35 -10.00 -7.55
C LEU A 62 8.56 -9.36 -6.85
N LEU A 63 9.25 -10.08 -5.96
CA LEU A 63 10.44 -9.57 -5.27
C LEU A 63 11.69 -9.51 -6.17
N ALA A 64 11.75 -10.37 -7.19
CA ALA A 64 12.82 -10.39 -8.18
C ALA A 64 12.75 -9.18 -9.11
N ASP A 65 11.54 -8.70 -9.42
CA ASP A 65 11.29 -7.50 -10.20
C ASP A 65 10.22 -6.60 -9.55
N PRO A 66 10.56 -5.93 -8.43
CA PRO A 66 9.60 -5.23 -7.56
C PRO A 66 8.91 -4.04 -8.22
N ASN A 67 9.41 -3.57 -9.36
CA ASN A 67 8.87 -2.41 -10.08
C ASN A 67 8.55 -2.70 -11.56
N GLY A 68 8.75 -3.93 -12.05
CA GLY A 68 8.59 -4.26 -13.46
C GLY A 68 7.16 -4.28 -13.98
N ARG A 69 6.18 -4.37 -13.08
CA ARG A 69 4.76 -4.38 -13.43
C ARG A 69 3.94 -3.50 -12.50
N LEU A 70 3.14 -2.62 -13.12
CA LEU A 70 2.12 -1.84 -12.44
C LEU A 70 0.72 -2.33 -12.87
N THR A 71 -0.23 -2.21 -11.95
CA THR A 71 -1.65 -2.46 -12.26
C THR A 71 -2.19 -1.41 -13.26
N PRO A 72 -3.38 -1.62 -13.86
CA PRO A 72 -3.99 -0.61 -14.72
C PRO A 72 -4.20 0.76 -14.05
N LEU A 73 -4.33 0.78 -12.72
CA LEU A 73 -4.44 2.00 -11.91
C LEU A 73 -3.06 2.57 -11.48
N ARG A 74 -1.97 2.07 -12.07
CA ARG A 74 -0.58 2.46 -11.79
C ARG A 74 -0.14 2.19 -10.35
N GLY A 75 -0.75 1.19 -9.71
CA GLY A 75 -0.34 0.70 -8.38
C GLY A 75 0.74 -0.37 -8.49
N ASN A 76 1.64 -0.43 -7.52
CA ASN A 76 2.61 -1.51 -7.40
C ASN A 76 1.94 -2.74 -6.77
N GLU A 77 2.00 -3.90 -7.42
CA GLU A 77 1.34 -5.13 -6.94
C GLU A 77 1.96 -5.66 -5.66
N LEU A 78 3.29 -5.60 -5.56
CA LEU A 78 4.03 -6.02 -4.39
C LEU A 78 3.68 -5.17 -3.16
N TRP A 79 3.45 -3.85 -3.35
CA TRP A 79 2.93 -2.99 -2.29
C TRP A 79 1.52 -3.41 -1.81
N GLN A 80 0.63 -3.83 -2.72
CA GLN A 80 -0.74 -4.22 -2.34
C GLN A 80 -0.77 -5.46 -1.44
N ILE A 81 0.06 -6.47 -1.74
CA ILE A 81 0.12 -7.66 -0.89
C ILE A 81 0.83 -7.38 0.42
N ALA A 82 1.85 -6.51 0.40
CA ALA A 82 2.57 -6.12 1.60
C ALA A 82 1.71 -5.30 2.57
N VAL A 83 0.87 -4.38 2.09
CA VAL A 83 0.01 -3.58 2.98
C VAL A 83 -1.05 -4.44 3.67
N LEU A 84 -1.57 -5.47 2.98
CA LEU A 84 -2.45 -6.45 3.61
C LEU A 84 -1.71 -7.20 4.72
N GLU A 85 -0.52 -7.71 4.42
CA GLU A 85 0.26 -8.48 5.40
C GLU A 85 0.71 -7.63 6.60
N LEU A 86 1.15 -6.38 6.37
CA LEU A 86 1.43 -5.40 7.43
C LEU A 86 0.21 -5.16 8.32
N TRP A 87 -0.98 -5.07 7.72
CA TRP A 87 -2.21 -4.90 8.48
C TRP A 87 -2.53 -6.14 9.33
N LEU A 88 -2.42 -7.35 8.75
CA LEU A 88 -2.66 -8.61 9.46
C LEU A 88 -1.71 -8.78 10.66
N GLN A 89 -0.42 -8.50 10.45
CA GLN A 89 0.59 -8.54 11.51
C GLN A 89 0.29 -7.50 12.59
N ARG A 90 -0.09 -6.27 12.21
CA ARG A 90 -0.46 -5.22 13.16
C ARG A 90 -1.69 -5.56 14.00
N GLN A 91 -2.64 -6.32 13.43
CA GLN A 91 -3.82 -6.79 14.17
C GLN A 91 -3.55 -8.07 14.97
N GLY A 92 -2.35 -8.64 14.92
CA GLY A 92 -2.03 -9.89 15.60
C GLY A 92 -2.82 -11.10 15.06
N ILE A 93 -3.28 -11.03 13.81
CA ILE A 93 -4.00 -12.14 13.18
C ILE A 93 -2.96 -13.19 12.83
N THR A 94 -3.02 -14.37 13.45
CA THR A 94 -2.03 -15.45 13.27
C THR A 94 -2.69 -16.74 12.80
N GLY A 95 -1.89 -17.65 12.25
CA GLY A 95 -2.36 -18.96 11.77
C GLY A 95 -2.67 -18.98 10.28
N PRO A 96 -2.94 -20.17 9.72
CA PRO A 96 -3.19 -20.37 8.29
C PRO A 96 -4.45 -19.64 7.85
N ALA A 97 -4.44 -19.15 6.61
CA ALA A 97 -5.66 -18.75 5.93
C ALA A 97 -6.55 -19.98 5.70
N ALA A 98 -7.86 -19.80 5.94
CA ALA A 98 -8.87 -20.86 5.81
C ALA A 98 -9.14 -21.22 4.34
#